data_AF-A0A6I5RL14-F1
#
_entry.id   AF-A0A6I5RL14-F1
#
_cell.length_a   1.000
_cell.length_b   1.000
_cell.length_c   1.000
_cell.angle_alpha   90.00
_cell.angle_beta   90.00
_cell.angle_gamma   90.00
#
_symmetry.space_group_name_H-M   'P 1'
#
loop_
_entity.id
_entity.type
_entity.pdbx_description
1 polymer ?
#
loop_
_entity_poly.entity_id
_entity_poly.type
_entity_poly.pdbx_seq_one_letter_code
_entity_poly.pdbx_strand_id
1 'polypeptide(L)' 'LYRQLETLKEYVLVGSATKTVDIFRRDDEGGWMFIPYGEGADIELMSVGIEVAMDDIYEDVVLDASEV' A
#
# COMPACT_ATOMS: atom_id res chain seq x y z
N LEU A 1 -11.71 9.78 -6.63
CA LEU A 1 -12.75 8.92 -6.04
C LEU A 1 -12.06 7.84 -5.19
N TYR A 2 -12.60 7.50 -4.02
CA TYR A 2 -11.90 7.09 -2.77
C TYR A 2 -11.16 8.24 -2.05
N ARG A 3 -10.13 8.84 -2.65
CA ARG A 3 -9.41 9.99 -2.03
C ARG A 3 -10.24 11.26 -1.77
N GLN A 4 -11.50 11.30 -2.25
CA GLN A 4 -12.46 12.38 -2.00
C GLN A 4 -13.30 12.13 -0.73
N LEU A 5 -13.23 10.93 -0.15
CA LEU A 5 -13.92 10.61 1.09
C LEU A 5 -13.24 11.35 2.24
N GLU A 6 -14.00 12.17 2.96
CA GLU A 6 -13.47 12.99 4.06
C GLU A 6 -12.93 12.15 5.21
N THR A 7 -13.50 10.97 5.41
CA THR A 7 -13.13 10.04 6.48
C THR A 7 -12.01 9.08 6.12
N LEU A 8 -11.58 9.03 4.86
CA LEU A 8 -10.52 8.12 4.42
C LEU A 8 -9.16 8.63 4.91
N LYS A 9 -8.49 7.82 5.73
CA LYS A 9 -7.17 8.12 6.29
C LYS A 9 -6.02 7.56 5.46
N GLU A 10 -6.18 6.36 4.92
CA GLU A 10 -5.16 5.67 4.13
C GLU A 10 -5.79 5.00 2.91
N TYR A 11 -5.09 5.09 1.77
CA TYR A 11 -5.46 4.45 0.53
C TYR A 11 -4.27 3.65 0.02
N VAL A 12 -4.44 2.34 -0.08
CA VAL A 12 -3.36 1.40 -0.39
C VAL A 12 -3.56 0.85 -1.80
N LEU A 13 -2.50 0.85 -2.61
CA LEU A 13 -2.44 0.19 -3.90
C LEU A 13 -1.42 -0.94 -3.83
N VAL A 14 -1.81 -2.13 -4.30
CA VAL A 14 -0.95 -3.32 -4.37
C VAL A 14 -0.65 -3.60 -5.83
N GLY A 15 0.63 -3.71 -6.18
CA GLY A 15 1.07 -3.99 -7.54
C GLY A 15 0.76 -5.44 -7.93
N SER A 16 0.16 -5.67 -9.08
CA SER A 16 -0.19 -7.01 -9.56
C SER A 16 0.91 -7.67 -10.41
N ALA A 17 1.86 -6.89 -10.93
CA ALA A 17 2.97 -7.36 -11.77
C ALA A 17 4.32 -7.37 -11.02
N THR A 18 4.44 -6.54 -9.99
CA THR A 18 5.64 -6.40 -9.14
C THR A 18 5.22 -6.38 -7.69
N LYS A 19 6.06 -6.91 -6.79
CA LYS A 19 5.86 -6.83 -5.34
C LYS A 19 6.10 -5.41 -4.84
N THR A 20 5.08 -4.58 -4.94
CA THR A 20 5.12 -3.16 -4.59
C THR A 20 3.83 -2.76 -3.93
N VAL A 21 3.92 -1.97 -2.86
CA VAL A 21 2.75 -1.43 -2.18
C VAL A 21 2.91 0.07 -2.03
N ASP A 22 1.93 0.82 -2.51
CA ASP A 22 1.92 2.28 -2.43
C ASP A 22 0.83 2.72 -1.46
N ILE A 23 1.23 3.48 -0.44
CA ILE A 23 0.30 4.07 0.52
C ILE A 23 0.17 5.57 0.27
N PHE A 24 -1.06 6.01 0.07
CA PHE A 24 -1.43 7.40 0.17
C PHE A 24 -2.04 7.65 1.54
N ARG A 25 -1.37 8.43 2.38
CA ARG A 25 -1.83 8.77 3.73
C ARG A 25 -2.32 10.21 3.76
N ARG A 26 -3.51 10.41 4.29
CA ARG A 26 -4.08 11.74 4.51
C ARG A 26 -3.53 12.33 5.80
N ASP A 27 -3.01 13.55 5.74
CA ASP A 27 -2.59 14.29 6.93
C ASP A 27 -3.77 15.05 7.57
N ASP A 28 -3.52 15.65 8.74
CA ASP A 28 -4.52 16.43 9.48
C ASP A 28 -4.95 17.72 8.75
N GLU A 29 -4.15 18.20 7.80
CA GLU A 29 -4.45 19.37 6.95
C GLU A 29 -5.25 18.96 5.68
N GLY A 30 -5.48 17.67 5.47
CA GLY A 30 -6.18 17.11 4.32
C GLY A 30 -5.33 16.90 3.07
N GLY A 31 -4.01 17.10 3.19
CA GLY A 31 -3.02 16.73 2.19
C GLY A 31 -2.84 15.22 2.09
N TRP A 32 -2.21 14.76 1.02
CA TRP A 32 -1.90 13.34 0.80
C TRP A 32 -0.40 13.16 0.66
N MET A 33 0.18 12.39 1.57
CA MET A 33 1.55 11.90 1.51
C MET A 33 1.59 10.59 0.73
N PHE A 34 2.64 10.39 -0.08
CA PHE A 34 2.89 9.15 -0.82
C PHE A 34 4.07 8.40 -0.19
N ILE A 35 3.87 7.12 0.12
CA ILE A 35 4.84 6.26 0.78
C ILE A 35 4.94 4.95 -0.01
N PRO A 36 5.98 4.77 -0.84
CA PRO A 36 6.19 3.55 -1.60
C PRO A 36 6.95 2.49 -0.77
N TYR A 37 6.51 1.24 -0.87
CA TYR A 37 7.15 0.07 -0.27
C TYR A 37 7.54 -0.93 -1.36
N GLY A 38 8.74 -1.50 -1.19
CA GLY A 38 9.28 -2.55 -2.07
C GLY A 38 9.45 -3.88 -1.35
N GLU A 39 10.04 -4.84 -2.05
CA GLU A 39 10.30 -6.19 -1.54
C GLU A 39 11.04 -6.19 -0.20
N GLY A 40 10.63 -7.10 0.70
CA GLY A 40 11.25 -7.28 2.01
C GLY A 40 10.95 -6.17 3.04
N ALA A 41 10.06 -5.23 2.71
CA ALA A 41 9.65 -4.19 3.65
C ALA A 41 8.49 -4.63 4.55
N ASP A 42 8.48 -4.11 5.78
CA ASP A 42 7.32 -4.13 6.66
C ASP A 42 6.48 -2.86 6.41
N ILE A 43 5.20 -3.07 6.12
CA ILE A 43 4.26 -2.02 5.71
C ILE A 43 3.42 -1.63 6.92
N GLU A 44 3.42 -0.34 7.25
CA GLU A 44 2.69 0.19 8.39
C GLU A 44 1.41 0.91 7.96
N LEU A 45 0.28 0.43 8.46
CA LEU A 45 -1.04 1.06 8.33
C LEU A 45 -1.43 1.73 9.64
N MET A 46 -1.06 3.01 9.79
CA MET A 46 -1.27 3.79 11.01
C MET A 46 -2.75 4.01 11.34
N SER A 47 -3.64 4.04 10.34
CA SER A 47 -5.06 4.30 10.58
C SER A 47 -5.77 3.16 11.33
N VAL A 48 -5.22 1.94 11.23
CA VAL A 48 -5.73 0.72 11.87
C VAL A 48 -4.76 0.12 12.89
N GLY A 49 -3.54 0.66 12.99
CA GLY A 49 -2.52 0.23 13.96
C GLY A 49 -1.96 -1.16 13.66
N ILE A 50 -1.74 -1.46 12.38
CA ILE A 50 -1.25 -2.77 11.92
C ILE A 50 0.07 -2.59 11.18
N GLU A 51 0.98 -3.52 11.41
CA GLU A 51 2.20 -3.72 10.63
C GLU A 51 2.07 -5.09 9.93
N VAL A 52 2.38 -5.13 8.64
CA VAL A 52 2.23 -6.32 7.81
C VAL A 52 3.45 -6.46 6.90
N ALA A 53 4.03 -7.66 6.83
CA ALA A 53 5.18 -7.89 5.95
C ALA A 53 4.73 -7.89 4.48
N MET A 54 5.60 -7.41 3.58
CA MET A 54 5.37 -7.51 2.13
C MET A 54 5.08 -8.95 1.69
N ASP A 55 5.75 -9.93 2.32
CA ASP A 55 5.55 -11.34 1.99
C ASP A 55 4.19 -11.88 2.44
N ASP A 56 3.58 -11.32 3.50
CA ASP A 56 2.23 -11.70 3.92
C ASP A 56 1.16 -11.15 2.95
N ILE A 57 1.37 -9.95 2.40
CA ILE A 57 0.45 -9.37 1.39
C ILE A 57 0.44 -10.17 0.09
N TYR A 58 1.59 -10.72 -0.29
CA TYR A 58 1.77 -11.54 -1.48
C TYR A 58 1.78 -13.04 -1.16
N GLU A 59 1.23 -13.44 0.00
CA GLU A 59 1.10 -14.86 0.36
C GLU A 59 0.35 -15.59 -0.77
N ASP A 60 0.91 -16.72 -1.20
CA ASP A 60 0.41 -17.54 -2.32
C ASP A 60 0.30 -16.84 -3.68
N VAL A 61 0.86 -15.63 -3.85
CA VAL A 61 0.91 -14.94 -5.14
C VAL A 61 2.16 -15.38 -5.91
N VAL A 62 1.95 -16.00 -7.06
CA VAL A 62 2.99 -16.22 -8.07
C VAL A 62 2.91 -15.08 -9.07
N LEU A 63 3.90 -14.19 -9.08
CA LEU A 63 4.00 -13.15 -10.10
C LEU A 63 4.63 -13.76 -11.35
N ASP A 64 3.84 -13.85 -12.42
CA ASP A 64 4.36 -14.21 -13.73
C ASP A 64 5.27 -13.08 -14.24
N ALA A 65 6.55 -13.35 -14.42
CA ALA A 65 7.49 -12.41 -15.02
C ALA A 65 7.28 -12.22 -16.54
N SER A 66 6.16 -12.71 -17.09
CA SER A 66 5.89 -12.71 -18.52
C SER A 66 5.01 -11.54 -18.95
N GLU A 67 5.64 -10.37 -19.04
CA GLU A 67 5.43 -9.45 -20.15
C GLU A 67 6.82 -8.93 -20.57
N VAL A 68 7.44 -9.66 -21.51
CA VAL A 68 8.59 -9.20 -22.31
C VAL A 68 8.11 -8.84 -23.71
#